data_AF-F8A9H9-F1
#
_entry.id   AF-F8A9H9-F1
#
_cell.length_a   1.000
_cell.length_b   1.000
_cell.length_c   1.000
_cell.angle_alpha   90.00
_cell.angle_beta   90.00
_cell.angle_gamma   90.00
#
_symmetry.space_group_name_H-M   'P 1'
#
loop_
_entity.id
_entity.type
_entity.pdbx_description
1 polymer ?
#
loop_
_entity_poly.entity_id
_entity_poly.type
_entity_poly.pdbx_seq_one_letter_code
_entity_poly.pdbx_strand_id
1 'polypeptide(L)'
;MKNLLTSLVKLDEVNAILVSREGQPVFSYLPEFFSSEIQDVLFQSFEEIFAALDQKKDSSSQELVALFEAGSVVVKNVKDYQVLLVLKTPTPGPLVSVALNALSLKLEKLANKQQTPKVQELVPLVLFNEIVKLLAKHYGPAAKLIVKKSLQKAEATDKGLPLANVSLFLKALQEQIDESHLAQQAINKTKDLVRNWRLQ
;
A
#
# COMPACT_ATOMS: atom_id res chain seq x y z
N MET A 1 14.76 -0.50 12.18
CA MET A 1 15.09 0.52 11.16
C MET A 1 16.18 1.45 11.68
N LYS A 2 15.94 2.17 12.80
CA LYS A 2 16.95 3.02 13.45
C LYS A 2 18.34 2.36 13.59
N ASN A 3 18.45 1.17 14.19
CA ASN A 3 19.77 0.51 14.37
C ASN A 3 20.54 0.24 13.07
N LEU A 4 19.87 -0.04 11.94
CA LEU A 4 20.55 -0.32 10.67
C LEU A 4 21.00 0.99 10.00
N LEU A 5 20.14 2.01 10.04
CA LEU A 5 20.47 3.35 9.54
C LEU A 5 21.61 3.99 10.35
N THR A 6 21.59 3.84 11.67
CA THR A 6 22.70 4.24 12.54
C THR A 6 23.98 3.44 12.27
N SER A 7 23.90 2.21 11.77
CA SER A 7 25.09 1.41 11.40
C SER A 7 25.67 1.85 10.06
N LEU A 8 24.83 2.24 9.10
CA LEU A 8 25.24 2.84 7.83
C LEU A 8 26.01 4.14 8.04
N VAL A 9 25.54 4.99 8.95
CA VAL A 9 26.21 6.25 9.33
C VAL A 9 27.61 6.03 9.90
N LYS A 10 27.86 4.87 10.52
CA LYS A 10 29.18 4.53 11.10
C LYS A 10 30.19 4.02 10.07
N LEU A 11 29.77 3.82 8.82
CA LEU A 11 30.70 3.49 7.75
C LEU A 11 31.46 4.76 7.36
N ASP A 12 32.79 4.71 7.37
CA ASP A 12 33.64 5.88 7.07
C ASP A 12 33.36 6.49 5.69
N GLU A 13 32.85 5.69 4.76
CA GLU A 13 32.48 6.07 3.40
C GLU A 13 31.17 6.89 3.31
N VAL A 14 30.31 6.86 4.34
CA VAL A 14 29.00 7.50 4.33
C VAL A 14 29.08 8.87 4.99
N ASN A 15 28.71 9.92 4.26
CA ASN A 15 28.71 11.29 4.76
C ASN A 15 27.32 11.75 5.21
N ALA A 16 26.28 11.31 4.50
CA ALA A 16 24.90 11.67 4.81
C ALA A 16 23.93 10.56 4.39
N ILE A 17 22.83 10.42 5.13
CA ILE A 17 21.73 9.53 4.77
C ILE A 17 20.40 10.21 5.12
N LEU A 18 19.47 10.11 4.19
CA LEU A 18 18.11 10.59 4.36
C LEU A 18 17.16 9.53 3.82
N VAL A 19 16.20 9.13 4.64
CA VAL A 19 15.13 8.22 4.25
C VAL A 19 13.83 8.97 4.40
N SER A 20 13.12 9.16 3.31
CA SER A 20 11.77 9.72 3.30
C SER A 20 10.74 8.66 2.97
N ARG A 21 9.51 8.89 3.43
CA ARG A 21 8.32 8.17 2.98
C ARG A 21 7.32 9.20 2.51
N GLU A 22 6.88 9.12 1.25
CA GLU A 22 5.95 10.10 0.66
C GLU A 22 6.42 11.56 0.89
N GLY A 23 7.73 11.81 0.69
CA GLY A 23 8.35 13.12 0.89
C GLY A 23 8.60 13.53 2.35
N GLN A 24 8.12 12.76 3.34
CA GLN A 24 8.32 13.07 4.75
C GLN A 24 9.55 12.34 5.32
N PRO A 25 10.49 13.03 5.99
CA PRO A 25 11.70 12.41 6.52
C PRO A 25 11.38 11.43 7.67
N VAL A 26 11.72 10.16 7.47
CA VAL A 26 11.61 9.07 8.47
C VAL A 26 12.91 8.95 9.27
N PHE A 27 14.03 9.24 8.64
CA PHE A 27 15.35 9.25 9.26
C PHE A 27 16.27 10.21 8.52
N SER A 28 17.01 11.01 9.26
CA SER A 28 18.05 11.88 8.72
C SER A 28 19.32 11.76 9.55
N TYR A 29 20.44 11.67 8.85
CA TYR A 29 21.77 11.97 9.35
C TYR A 29 22.43 12.81 8.28
N LEU A 30 22.41 14.12 8.50
CA LEU A 30 22.82 15.09 7.50
C LEU A 30 23.82 16.04 8.16
N PRO A 31 24.93 16.37 7.49
CA PRO A 31 25.81 17.47 7.89
C PRO A 31 25.04 18.79 8.03
N GLU A 32 25.56 19.72 8.85
CA GLU A 32 24.91 21.01 9.17
C GLU A 32 24.57 21.86 7.93
N PHE A 33 25.27 21.67 6.82
CA PHE A 33 25.01 22.40 5.58
C PHE A 33 23.76 21.94 4.81
N PHE A 34 23.16 20.80 5.15
CA PHE A 34 21.90 20.34 4.53
C PHE A 34 20.70 20.93 5.27
N SER A 35 20.39 22.18 4.97
CA SER A 35 19.17 22.83 5.47
C SER A 35 17.90 22.12 4.96
N SER A 36 16.75 22.39 5.57
CA SER A 36 15.45 21.90 5.11
C SER A 36 15.18 22.25 3.65
N GLU A 37 15.52 23.47 3.25
CA GLU A 37 15.32 23.97 1.90
C GLU A 37 16.15 23.17 0.89
N ILE A 38 17.40 22.84 1.24
CA ILE A 38 18.27 22.03 0.38
C ILE A 38 17.73 20.61 0.26
N GLN A 39 17.17 20.04 1.33
CA GLN A 39 16.56 18.70 1.29
C GLN A 39 15.35 18.68 0.36
N ASP A 40 14.46 19.67 0.47
CA ASP A 40 13.27 19.77 -0.37
C ASP A 40 13.63 19.92 -1.86
N VAL A 41 14.61 20.77 -2.17
CA VAL A 41 15.11 20.94 -3.55
C VAL A 41 15.69 19.65 -4.10
N LEU A 42 16.45 18.90 -3.29
CA LEU A 42 17.01 17.61 -3.72
C LEU A 42 15.91 16.60 -3.99
N PHE A 43 14.93 16.46 -3.09
CA PHE A 43 13.80 15.56 -3.28
C PHE A 43 13.02 15.85 -4.56
N GLN A 44 12.63 17.11 -4.76
CA GLN A 44 11.89 17.51 -5.94
C GLN A 44 12.70 17.25 -7.23
N SER A 45 14.00 17.58 -7.24
CA SER A 45 14.86 17.35 -8.40
C SER A 45 14.95 15.87 -8.75
N PHE A 46 15.09 14.98 -7.75
CA PHE A 46 15.16 13.55 -8.00
C PHE A 46 13.83 12.96 -8.45
N GLU A 47 12.71 13.40 -7.88
CA GLU A 47 11.37 13.00 -8.36
C GLU A 47 11.16 13.37 -9.83
N GLU A 48 11.54 14.59 -10.24
CA GLU A 48 11.46 15.04 -11.62
C GLU A 48 12.32 14.17 -12.56
N ILE A 49 13.55 13.81 -12.14
CA ILE A 49 14.44 12.94 -12.91
C ILE A 49 13.85 11.53 -13.06
N PHE A 50 13.35 10.93 -11.97
CA PHE A 50 12.71 9.61 -12.02
C PHE A 50 11.47 9.63 -12.93
N ALA A 51 10.61 10.64 -12.80
CA ALA A 51 9.44 10.79 -13.65
C ALA A 51 9.79 10.90 -15.15
N ALA A 52 10.85 11.65 -15.49
CA ALA A 52 11.33 11.78 -16.86
C ALA A 52 11.95 10.48 -17.41
N LEU A 53 12.54 9.65 -16.56
CA LEU A 53 13.14 8.37 -16.94
C LEU A 53 12.08 7.27 -17.12
N ASP A 54 11.06 7.25 -16.27
CA ASP A 54 9.95 6.30 -16.38
C ASP A 54 9.10 6.56 -17.63
N GLN A 55 9.00 7.80 -18.10
CA GLN A 55 8.38 8.11 -19.40
C GLN A 55 9.17 7.55 -20.60
N LYS A 56 10.45 7.22 -20.42
CA LYS A 56 11.36 6.79 -21.51
C LYS A 56 11.62 5.28 -21.53
N LYS A 57 11.19 4.52 -20.52
CA LYS A 57 11.45 3.08 -20.42
C LYS A 57 10.22 2.33 -19.89
N ASP A 58 9.98 1.13 -20.44
CA ASP A 58 8.97 0.15 -19.97
C ASP A 58 9.30 -0.47 -18.59
N SER A 59 10.34 0.03 -17.90
CA SER A 59 10.80 -0.48 -16.61
C SER A 59 11.06 0.68 -15.67
N SER A 60 10.41 0.66 -14.50
CA SER A 60 10.62 1.67 -13.44
C SER A 60 12.08 1.67 -13.01
N SER A 61 12.78 2.78 -13.20
CA SER A 61 14.16 2.91 -12.71
C SER A 61 14.13 3.05 -11.19
N GLN A 62 14.81 2.15 -10.46
CA GLN A 62 14.75 2.11 -8.99
C GLN A 62 15.94 2.80 -8.30
N GLU A 63 17.03 3.06 -9.04
CA GLU A 63 18.27 3.56 -8.47
C GLU A 63 18.93 4.55 -9.44
N LEU A 64 19.40 5.67 -8.89
CA LEU A 64 20.18 6.69 -9.57
C LEU A 64 21.48 6.90 -8.81
N VAL A 65 22.59 7.00 -9.56
CA VAL A 65 23.90 7.30 -9.00
C VAL A 65 24.44 8.52 -9.73
N ALA A 66 24.57 9.63 -9.01
CA ALA A 66 25.22 10.85 -9.49
C ALA A 66 26.66 10.86 -8.98
N LEU A 67 27.61 10.94 -9.91
CA LEU A 67 29.05 10.93 -9.62
C LEU A 67 29.59 12.37 -9.61
N PHE A 68 30.47 12.68 -8.66
CA PHE A 68 31.22 13.93 -8.61
C PHE A 68 32.67 13.65 -8.18
N GLU A 69 33.57 14.62 -8.37
CA GLU A 69 35.00 14.43 -8.12
C GLU A 69 35.31 13.98 -6.68
N ALA A 70 34.57 14.50 -5.71
CA ALA A 70 34.77 14.23 -4.29
C ALA A 70 33.85 13.14 -3.72
N GLY A 71 33.11 12.38 -4.55
CA GLY A 71 32.17 11.39 -4.04
C GLY A 71 31.02 11.01 -4.98
N SER A 72 29.95 10.48 -4.39
CA SER A 72 28.72 10.16 -5.14
C SER A 72 27.47 10.37 -4.30
N VAL A 73 26.35 10.60 -4.98
CA VAL A 73 25.01 10.57 -4.39
C VAL A 73 24.27 9.39 -4.99
N VAL A 74 23.79 8.50 -4.13
CA VAL A 74 22.95 7.36 -4.50
C VAL A 74 21.53 7.68 -4.05
N VAL A 75 20.58 7.64 -4.98
CA VAL A 75 19.15 7.78 -4.69
C VAL A 75 18.44 6.51 -5.11
N LYS A 76 17.71 5.90 -4.19
CA LYS A 76 17.02 4.63 -4.42
C LYS A 76 15.57 4.72 -3.98
N ASN A 77 14.66 4.45 -4.91
CA ASN A 77 13.24 4.33 -4.62
C ASN A 77 12.92 2.88 -4.24
N VAL A 78 12.30 2.69 -3.08
CA VAL A 78 11.91 1.40 -2.52
C VAL A 78 10.46 1.48 -2.06
N LYS A 79 9.53 1.16 -2.97
CA LYS A 79 8.07 1.32 -2.75
C LYS A 79 7.75 2.75 -2.33
N ASP A 80 7.11 2.93 -1.17
CA ASP A 80 6.73 4.25 -0.62
C ASP A 80 7.91 5.04 -0.04
N TYR A 81 9.12 4.47 -0.04
CA TYR A 81 10.31 5.07 0.55
C TYR A 81 11.30 5.53 -0.51
N GLN A 82 11.97 6.64 -0.24
CA GLN A 82 13.13 7.09 -0.99
C GLN A 82 14.33 7.17 -0.05
N VAL A 83 15.44 6.59 -0.48
CA VAL A 83 16.71 6.59 0.25
C VAL A 83 17.70 7.44 -0.52
N LEU A 84 18.20 8.49 0.11
CA LEU A 84 19.32 9.30 -0.37
C LEU A 84 20.55 8.98 0.49
N LEU A 85 21.65 8.68 -0.17
CA LEU A 85 22.93 8.37 0.45
C LEU A 85 24.04 9.20 -0.21
N VAL A 86 24.78 9.95 0.59
CA VAL A 86 25.94 10.73 0.13
C VAL A 86 27.20 10.01 0.57
N LEU A 87 28.04 9.66 -0.40
CA LEU A 87 29.28 8.91 -0.21
C LEU A 87 30.49 9.81 -0.43
N LYS A 88 31.54 9.59 0.37
CA LYS A 88 32.85 10.24 0.21
C LYS A 88 33.66 9.67 -0.97
N THR A 89 33.15 8.63 -1.60
CA THR A 89 33.78 7.93 -2.72
C THR A 89 32.84 7.92 -3.93
N PRO A 90 33.38 7.97 -5.16
CA PRO A 90 32.57 7.91 -6.38
C PRO A 90 31.96 6.52 -6.60
N THR A 91 32.54 5.47 -6.01
CA THR A 91 32.00 4.11 -6.08
C THR A 91 31.64 3.63 -4.68
N PRO A 92 30.42 3.09 -4.47
CA PRO A 92 30.05 2.48 -3.20
C PRO A 92 30.95 1.28 -2.90
N GLY A 93 31.59 1.26 -1.73
CA GLY A 93 32.32 0.08 -1.29
C GLY A 93 31.41 -1.12 -1.04
N PRO A 94 31.93 -2.36 -1.01
CA PRO A 94 31.14 -3.57 -0.82
C PRO A 94 30.26 -3.55 0.44
N LEU A 95 30.77 -2.97 1.53
CA LEU A 95 30.03 -2.84 2.79
C LEU A 95 28.82 -1.91 2.64
N VAL A 96 28.98 -0.80 1.93
CA VAL A 96 27.88 0.14 1.62
C VAL A 96 26.83 -0.56 0.79
N SER A 97 27.21 -1.32 -0.25
CA SER A 97 26.27 -2.07 -1.09
C SER A 97 25.49 -3.11 -0.30
N VAL A 98 26.16 -3.89 0.56
CA VAL A 98 25.50 -4.89 1.42
C VAL A 98 24.53 -4.22 2.39
N ALA A 99 24.94 -3.11 3.01
CA ALA A 99 24.11 -2.38 3.95
C ALA A 99 22.90 -1.72 3.26
N LEU A 100 23.06 -1.16 2.07
CA LEU A 100 21.99 -0.59 1.26
C LEU A 100 20.97 -1.67 0.85
N ASN A 101 21.44 -2.84 0.41
CA ASN A 101 20.56 -3.96 0.09
C ASN A 101 19.79 -4.47 1.32
N ALA A 102 20.47 -4.59 2.48
CA ALA A 102 19.81 -4.96 3.74
C ALA A 102 18.78 -3.91 4.18
N LEU A 103 19.03 -2.62 3.90
CA LEU A 103 18.07 -1.54 4.12
C LEU A 103 16.87 -1.68 3.19
N SER A 104 17.07 -1.84 1.87
CA SER A 104 16.01 -2.02 0.89
C SER A 104 15.08 -3.16 1.29
N LEU A 105 15.61 -4.33 1.63
CA LEU A 105 14.81 -5.48 2.07
C LEU A 105 14.00 -5.19 3.35
N LYS A 106 14.53 -4.38 4.27
CA LYS A 106 13.80 -3.96 5.48
C LYS A 106 12.70 -2.96 5.16
N LEU A 107 12.96 -1.99 4.28
CA LEU A 107 11.97 -1.02 3.83
C LEU A 107 10.84 -1.69 3.06
N GLU A 108 11.15 -2.65 2.18
CA GLU A 108 10.14 -3.45 1.49
C GLU A 108 9.27 -4.24 2.46
N LYS A 109 9.89 -4.87 3.47
CA LYS A 109 9.16 -5.54 4.56
C LYS A 109 8.32 -4.58 5.37
N LEU A 110 8.73 -3.33 5.55
CA LEU A 110 7.99 -2.31 6.28
C LEU A 110 6.82 -1.76 5.48
N ALA A 111 7.01 -1.46 4.20
CA ALA A 111 5.92 -1.13 3.27
C ALA A 111 4.90 -2.29 3.20
N ASN A 112 5.38 -3.53 3.14
CA ASN A 112 4.53 -4.72 3.22
C ASN A 112 3.95 -4.98 4.62
N LYS A 113 4.51 -4.42 5.69
CA LYS A 113 3.95 -4.48 7.05
C LYS A 113 2.98 -3.32 7.33
N GLN A 114 3.03 -2.26 6.53
CA GLN A 114 2.04 -1.17 6.46
C GLN A 114 0.87 -1.53 5.55
N GLN A 115 1.01 -2.56 4.71
CA GLN A 115 -0.03 -3.59 4.63
C GLN A 115 -0.06 -4.36 5.95
N THR A 116 -0.38 -3.68 7.06
CA THR A 116 -1.19 -4.33 8.07
C THR A 116 -2.34 -4.94 7.28
N PRO A 117 -2.79 -6.17 7.56
CA PRO A 117 -4.16 -6.46 7.19
C PRO A 117 -4.91 -5.27 7.78
N LYS A 118 -5.53 -4.42 6.92
CA LYS A 118 -6.69 -3.66 7.37
C LYS A 118 -7.40 -4.68 8.24
N VAL A 119 -7.69 -4.36 9.51
CA VAL A 119 -8.73 -5.11 10.19
C VAL A 119 -9.85 -5.03 9.18
N GLN A 120 -10.01 -6.09 8.38
CA GLN A 120 -10.96 -6.10 7.30
C GLN A 120 -12.21 -6.03 8.15
N GLU A 121 -12.87 -4.87 8.13
CA GLU A 121 -14.14 -4.74 8.81
C GLU A 121 -15.00 -5.80 8.15
N LEU A 122 -15.10 -6.94 8.83
CA LEU A 122 -15.72 -8.13 8.32
C LEU A 122 -17.17 -8.01 8.75
N VAL A 123 -18.02 -7.75 7.77
CA VAL A 123 -19.46 -7.77 7.96
C VAL A 123 -19.85 -9.21 8.32
N PRO A 124 -20.43 -9.46 9.51
CA PRO A 124 -20.79 -10.80 9.93
C PRO A 124 -21.76 -11.47 8.96
N LEU A 125 -21.48 -12.72 8.57
CA LEU A 125 -22.32 -13.45 7.60
C LEU A 125 -23.78 -13.60 8.06
N VAL A 126 -24.01 -13.61 9.37
CA VAL A 126 -25.34 -13.71 9.99
C VAL A 126 -26.27 -12.58 9.57
N LEU A 127 -25.74 -11.38 9.27
CA LEU A 127 -26.55 -10.24 8.81
C LEU A 127 -27.24 -10.52 7.47
N PHE A 128 -26.61 -11.30 6.59
CA PHE A 128 -27.16 -11.62 5.28
C PHE A 128 -28.31 -12.64 5.34
N ASN A 129 -28.60 -13.24 6.50
CA ASN A 129 -29.80 -14.06 6.69
C ASN A 129 -31.10 -13.27 6.46
N GLU A 130 -31.10 -11.97 6.72
CA GLU A 130 -32.24 -11.10 6.43
C GLU A 130 -32.48 -10.96 4.92
N ILE A 131 -31.42 -10.99 4.11
CA ILE A 131 -31.52 -11.03 2.66
C ILE A 131 -32.06 -12.38 2.19
N VAL A 132 -31.63 -13.48 2.82
CA VAL A 132 -32.19 -14.82 2.55
C VAL A 132 -33.70 -14.85 2.85
N LYS A 133 -34.15 -14.30 3.98
CA LYS A 133 -35.58 -14.23 4.34
C LYS A 133 -36.39 -13.40 3.33
N LEU A 134 -35.84 -12.27 2.89
CA LEU A 134 -36.48 -11.41 1.90
C LEU A 134 -36.65 -12.15 0.56
N LEU A 135 -35.57 -12.76 0.06
CA LEU A 135 -35.59 -13.48 -1.22
C LEU A 135 -36.37 -14.79 -1.14
N ALA A 136 -36.45 -15.44 0.03
CA ALA A 136 -37.19 -16.70 0.21
C ALA A 136 -38.69 -16.56 -0.08
N LYS A 137 -39.26 -15.36 0.02
CA LYS A 137 -40.66 -15.09 -0.34
C LYS A 137 -40.93 -15.24 -1.85
N HIS A 138 -39.90 -15.11 -2.68
CA HIS A 138 -39.99 -15.15 -4.14
C HIS A 138 -39.30 -16.40 -4.72
N TYR A 139 -38.13 -16.76 -4.20
CA TYR A 139 -37.27 -17.84 -4.69
C TYR A 139 -37.30 -19.10 -3.80
N GLY A 140 -38.03 -19.08 -2.68
CA GLY A 140 -38.13 -20.22 -1.77
C GLY A 140 -36.74 -20.72 -1.31
N PRO A 141 -36.48 -22.04 -1.33
CA PRO A 141 -35.20 -22.61 -0.93
C PRO A 141 -33.99 -22.10 -1.75
N ALA A 142 -34.21 -21.65 -3.00
CA ALA A 142 -33.14 -21.17 -3.87
C ALA A 142 -32.54 -19.83 -3.40
N ALA A 143 -33.27 -19.07 -2.57
CA ALA A 143 -32.79 -17.81 -1.99
C ALA A 143 -31.45 -17.96 -1.25
N LYS A 144 -31.28 -19.06 -0.50
CA LYS A 144 -30.02 -19.34 0.22
C LYS A 144 -28.86 -19.56 -0.73
N LEU A 145 -29.12 -20.21 -1.88
CA LEU A 145 -28.10 -20.47 -2.89
C LEU A 145 -27.68 -19.18 -3.59
N ILE A 146 -28.65 -18.31 -3.92
CA ILE A 146 -28.40 -17.00 -4.54
C ILE A 146 -27.47 -16.17 -3.64
N VAL A 147 -27.83 -15.98 -2.37
CA VAL A 147 -27.02 -15.20 -1.42
C VAL A 147 -25.63 -15.82 -1.22
N LYS A 148 -25.54 -17.16 -1.12
CA LYS A 148 -24.25 -17.85 -0.97
C LYS A 148 -23.35 -17.66 -2.18
N LYS A 149 -23.88 -17.79 -3.41
CA LYS A 149 -23.12 -17.56 -4.65
C LYS A 149 -22.65 -16.12 -4.75
N SER A 150 -23.50 -15.15 -4.40
CA SER A 150 -23.13 -13.74 -4.41
C SER A 150 -22.06 -13.41 -3.36
N LEU A 151 -22.11 -14.02 -2.17
CA LEU A 151 -21.06 -13.89 -1.15
C LEU A 151 -19.72 -14.50 -1.61
N GLN A 152 -19.75 -15.67 -2.26
CA GLN A 152 -18.55 -16.31 -2.82
C GLN A 152 -17.92 -15.45 -3.92
N LYS A 153 -18.73 -14.87 -4.83
CA LYS A 153 -18.26 -13.91 -5.85
C LYS A 153 -17.62 -12.66 -5.24
N ALA A 154 -18.05 -12.28 -4.04
CA ALA A 154 -17.51 -11.13 -3.31
C ALA A 154 -16.34 -11.50 -2.37
N GLU A 155 -15.76 -12.70 -2.53
CA GLU A 155 -14.62 -13.19 -1.75
C GLU A 155 -14.92 -13.22 -0.23
N ALA A 156 -16.17 -13.51 0.15
CA ALA A 156 -16.50 -13.72 1.55
C ALA A 156 -15.73 -14.91 2.13
N THR A 157 -15.24 -14.75 3.36
CA THR A 157 -14.57 -15.82 4.12
C THR A 157 -15.52 -16.35 5.19
N ASP A 158 -15.15 -17.47 5.83
CA ASP A 158 -15.93 -18.03 6.96
C ASP A 158 -16.07 -17.04 8.14
N LYS A 159 -15.17 -16.05 8.22
CA LYS A 159 -15.17 -15.02 9.26
C LYS A 159 -16.08 -13.83 8.93
N GLY A 160 -16.49 -13.66 7.67
CA GLY A 160 -17.30 -12.52 7.23
C GLY A 160 -17.00 -12.05 5.81
N LEU A 161 -17.78 -11.07 5.37
CA LEU A 161 -17.55 -10.38 4.10
C LEU A 161 -16.69 -9.12 4.35
N PRO A 162 -15.53 -8.95 3.68
CA PRO A 162 -14.78 -7.71 3.78
C PRO A 162 -15.61 -6.51 3.35
N LEU A 163 -15.64 -5.43 4.16
CA LEU A 163 -16.42 -4.23 3.87
C LEU A 163 -16.12 -3.65 2.48
N ALA A 164 -14.84 -3.73 2.05
CA ALA A 164 -14.41 -3.30 0.73
C ALA A 164 -15.12 -4.05 -0.42
N ASN A 165 -15.55 -5.29 -0.16
CA ASN A 165 -16.18 -6.17 -1.14
C ASN A 165 -17.71 -6.14 -1.09
N VAL A 166 -18.33 -5.31 -0.23
CA VAL A 166 -19.79 -5.15 -0.18
C VAL A 166 -20.35 -4.68 -1.52
N SER A 167 -19.64 -3.81 -2.24
CA SER A 167 -20.06 -3.36 -3.58
C SER A 167 -20.08 -4.51 -4.60
N LEU A 168 -19.12 -5.45 -4.51
CA LEU A 168 -19.07 -6.65 -5.34
C LEU A 168 -20.20 -7.60 -4.99
N PHE A 169 -20.53 -7.76 -3.71
CA PHE A 169 -21.69 -8.53 -3.27
C PHE A 169 -22.98 -7.96 -3.83
N LEU A 170 -23.18 -6.65 -3.77
CA LEU A 170 -24.38 -5.99 -4.30
C LEU A 170 -24.54 -6.19 -5.81
N LYS A 171 -23.46 -6.07 -6.59
CA LYS A 171 -23.46 -6.36 -8.04
C LYS A 171 -23.79 -7.82 -8.31
N ALA A 172 -23.12 -8.74 -7.61
CA ALA A 172 -23.35 -10.17 -7.75
C ALA A 172 -24.76 -10.59 -7.31
N LEU A 173 -25.41 -9.85 -6.42
CA LEU A 173 -26.79 -10.09 -6.02
C LEU A 173 -27.76 -9.61 -7.11
N GLN A 174 -27.50 -8.43 -7.68
CA GLN A 174 -28.28 -7.87 -8.79
C GLN A 174 -28.27 -8.78 -10.02
N GLU A 175 -27.11 -9.38 -10.35
CA GLU A 175 -26.97 -10.32 -11.47
C GLU A 175 -27.70 -11.65 -11.28
N GLN A 176 -28.09 -12.00 -10.04
CA GLN A 176 -28.73 -13.28 -9.73
C GLN A 176 -30.25 -13.15 -9.50
N ILE A 177 -30.79 -11.93 -9.55
CA ILE A 177 -32.21 -11.65 -9.32
C ILE A 177 -32.78 -11.08 -10.61
N ASP A 178 -33.64 -11.85 -11.27
CA ASP A 178 -34.25 -11.46 -12.56
C ASP A 178 -35.21 -10.28 -12.41
N GLU A 179 -35.88 -10.15 -11.26
CA GLU A 179 -36.83 -9.07 -10.99
C GLU A 179 -36.12 -7.78 -10.51
N SER A 180 -36.04 -6.76 -11.36
CA SER A 180 -35.37 -5.49 -11.06
C SER A 180 -35.84 -4.81 -9.78
N HIS A 181 -37.15 -4.86 -9.49
CA HIS A 181 -37.71 -4.26 -8.28
C HIS A 181 -37.29 -5.02 -7.01
N LEU A 182 -37.30 -6.36 -7.06
CA LEU A 182 -36.84 -7.22 -5.98
C LEU A 182 -35.33 -7.08 -5.75
N ALA A 183 -34.55 -6.98 -6.84
CA ALA A 183 -33.11 -6.74 -6.78
C ALA A 183 -32.81 -5.41 -6.07
N GLN A 184 -33.54 -4.34 -6.41
CA GLN A 184 -33.38 -3.03 -5.78
C GLN A 184 -33.77 -3.05 -4.29
N GLN A 185 -34.85 -3.76 -3.94
CA GLN A 185 -35.24 -3.95 -2.53
C GLN A 185 -34.15 -4.67 -1.74
N ALA A 186 -33.58 -5.75 -2.30
CA ALA A 186 -32.53 -6.51 -1.65
C ALA A 186 -31.22 -5.71 -1.52
N ILE A 187 -30.87 -4.88 -2.52
CA ILE A 187 -29.74 -3.94 -2.47
C ILE A 187 -29.94 -2.91 -1.35
N ASN A 188 -31.09 -2.26 -1.30
CA ASN A 188 -31.39 -1.24 -0.29
C ASN A 188 -31.34 -1.84 1.11
N LYS A 189 -31.96 -3.01 1.30
CA LYS A 189 -31.92 -3.74 2.57
C LYS A 189 -30.50 -4.11 2.98
N THR A 190 -29.65 -4.52 2.04
CA THR A 190 -28.24 -4.83 2.32
C THR A 190 -27.47 -3.59 2.75
N LYS A 191 -27.67 -2.45 2.07
CA LYS A 191 -27.03 -1.18 2.44
C LYS A 191 -27.44 -0.74 3.85
N ASP A 192 -28.71 -0.88 4.21
CA ASP A 192 -29.21 -0.55 5.54
C ASP A 192 -28.62 -1.46 6.62
N LEU A 193 -28.52 -2.76 6.36
CA LEU A 193 -27.90 -3.72 7.29
C LEU A 193 -26.44 -3.39 7.58
N VAL A 194 -25.66 -3.13 6.53
CA VAL A 194 -24.24 -2.78 6.65
C VAL A 194 -24.08 -1.43 7.36
N ARG A 195 -24.94 -0.45 7.05
CA ARG A 195 -24.92 0.86 7.71
C ARG A 195 -25.24 0.76 9.20
N ASN A 196 -26.28 0.02 9.57
CA ASN A 196 -26.69 -0.13 10.97
C ASN A 196 -25.65 -0.89 11.78
N TRP A 197 -25.04 -1.93 11.20
CA TRP A 197 -23.95 -2.66 11.83
C TRP A 197 -22.74 -1.77 12.12
N ARG A 198 -22.44 -0.82 11.22
CA ARG A 198 -21.31 0.12 11.39
C ARG A 198 -21.56 1.20 12.46
N LEU A 199 -22.82 1.44 12.83
CA LEU A 199 -23.21 2.46 13.82
C LEU A 199 -23.38 1.89 15.24
N GLN A 200 -23.23 0.57 15.40
CA GLN A 200 -23.24 -0.13 16.69
C GLN A 200 -21.83 -0.20 17.29
#